data_AF-A0A944V5J9-F1
#
_entry.id   AF-A0A944V5J9-F1
#
_cell.length_a   1.000
_cell.length_b   1.000
_cell.length_c   1.000
_cell.angle_alpha   90.00
_cell.angle_beta   90.00
_cell.angle_gamma   90.00
#
_symmetry.space_group_name_H-M   'P 1'
#
loop_
_entity.id
_entity.type
_entity.pdbx_description
1 polymer ?
#
loop_
_entity_poly.entity_id
_entity_poly.type
_entity_poly.pdbx_seq_one_letter_code
_entity_poly.pdbx_strand_id
1 'polypeptide(L)' 'MKSNQPVADVAPAASLATIQATLLRDAVMTAYSITGSLSAATVLCSSLVDEDVPEQHQAAAVLSRLHHIAMNRPKH' A
#
# COMPACT_ATOMS: atom_id res chain seq x y z
N MET A 1 16.58 19.18 43.04
CA MET A 1 16.24 19.98 41.84
C MET A 1 16.57 19.14 40.60
N LYS A 2 15.52 18.79 39.84
CA LYS A 2 15.46 18.59 38.38
C LYS A 2 16.50 17.67 37.70
N SER A 3 16.16 16.37 37.59
CA SER A 3 16.65 15.51 36.51
C SER A 3 15.59 15.47 35.41
N ASN A 4 15.69 16.39 34.43
CA ASN A 4 14.86 16.33 33.22
C ASN A 4 15.50 15.32 32.26
N GLN A 5 14.99 14.09 32.24
CA GLN A 5 15.21 13.21 31.11
C GLN A 5 14.38 13.71 29.92
N PRO A 6 14.92 13.75 28.69
CA PRO A 6 14.09 13.94 27.52
C PRO A 6 13.23 12.68 27.35
N VAL A 7 11.92 12.83 27.51
CA VAL A 7 10.95 11.85 27.04
C VAL A 7 11.14 11.71 25.53
N ALA A 8 11.79 10.63 25.11
CA ALA A 8 11.81 10.20 23.71
C ALA A 8 10.43 9.59 23.40
N ASP A 9 9.40 10.42 23.42
CA ASP A 9 8.07 10.10 22.91
C ASP A 9 7.93 10.77 21.54
N VAL A 10 8.42 10.09 20.51
CA VAL A 10 7.90 10.20 19.15
C VAL A 10 8.09 8.82 18.53
N ALA A 11 7.03 8.01 18.56
CA ALA A 11 6.85 6.97 17.57
C ALA A 11 7.13 7.60 16.19
N PRO A 12 8.01 7.03 15.35
CA PRO A 12 8.44 7.72 14.15
C PRO A 12 7.18 7.98 13.32
N ALA A 13 6.90 9.26 13.06
CA ALA A 13 6.02 9.64 11.97
C ALA A 13 6.59 8.94 10.74
N ALA A 14 5.99 7.81 10.37
CA ALA A 14 6.49 6.99 9.29
C ALA A 14 6.59 7.91 8.08
N SER A 15 7.80 8.05 7.53
CA SER A 15 8.01 8.91 6.38
C SER A 15 7.02 8.51 5.28
N LEU A 16 6.62 9.49 4.46
CA LEU A 16 5.69 9.24 3.36
C LEU A 16 6.14 8.02 2.52
N ALA A 17 7.46 7.86 2.33
CA ALA A 17 8.06 6.70 1.69
C ALA A 17 7.78 5.36 2.40
N THR A 18 7.85 5.31 3.74
CA THR A 18 7.50 4.11 4.52
C THR A 18 6.02 3.75 4.40
N ILE A 19 5.15 4.76 4.36
CA ILE A 19 3.71 4.56 4.16
C ILE A 19 3.44 4.03 2.75
N GLN A 20 4.03 4.64 1.71
CA GLN A 20 3.93 4.15 0.33
C GLN A 20 4.44 2.71 0.20
N ALA A 21 5.60 2.41 0.78
CA ALA A 21 6.17 1.07 0.73
C ALA A 21 5.27 0.02 1.38
N THR A 22 4.57 0.38 2.46
CA THR A 22 3.60 -0.49 3.13
C THR A 22 2.38 -0.71 2.24
N LEU A 23 1.80 0.36 1.69
CA LEU A 23 0.65 0.27 0.77
C LEU A 23 0.96 -0.53 -0.50
N LEU A 24 2.16 -0.39 -1.06
CA LEU A 24 2.61 -1.17 -2.22
C LEU A 24 2.74 -2.65 -1.88
N ARG A 25 3.26 -3.00 -0.70
CA ARG A 25 3.31 -4.40 -0.25
C ARG A 25 1.92 -4.99 -0.12
N ASP A 26 1.00 -4.26 0.51
CA ASP A 26 -0.38 -4.69 0.67
C ASP A 26 -1.05 -4.87 -0.70
N ALA A 27 -0.82 -3.93 -1.63
CA ALA A 27 -1.33 -4.03 -3.00
C ALA A 27 -0.80 -5.28 -3.71
N VAL A 28 0.51 -5.54 -3.63
CA VAL A 28 1.11 -6.75 -4.22
C VAL A 28 0.54 -8.02 -3.58
N MET A 29 0.33 -8.05 -2.26
CA MET A 29 -0.28 -9.20 -1.59
C MET A 29 -1.73 -9.41 -2.02
N THR A 30 -2.54 -8.36 -2.11
CA THR A 30 -3.93 -8.45 -2.61
C THR A 30 -3.96 -8.93 -4.06
N ALA A 31 -3.11 -8.36 -4.92
CA ALA A 31 -2.98 -8.77 -6.32
C ALA A 31 -2.49 -10.22 -6.45
N TYR A 32 -1.62 -10.67 -5.56
CA TYR A 32 -1.19 -12.06 -5.47
C TYR A 32 -2.35 -12.98 -5.06
N SER A 33 -3.17 -12.61 -4.08
CA SER A 33 -4.37 -13.37 -3.71
C SER A 33 -5.40 -13.47 -4.85
N ILE A 34 -5.44 -12.48 -5.74
CA ILE A 34 -6.28 -12.53 -6.94
C ILE A 34 -5.66 -13.47 -7.98
N THR A 35 -4.38 -13.31 -8.31
CA THR A 35 -3.76 -13.96 -9.48
C THR A 35 -3.11 -15.31 -9.20
N GLY A 36 -2.73 -15.58 -7.95
CA GLY A 36 -1.92 -16.74 -7.56
C GLY A 36 -0.47 -16.69 -8.04
N SER A 37 0.00 -15.57 -8.61
CA SER A 37 1.35 -15.44 -9.17
C SER A 37 1.94 -14.06 -8.88
N LEU A 38 3.18 -14.01 -8.36
CA LEU A 38 3.85 -12.76 -8.04
C LEU A 38 4.09 -11.91 -9.30
N SER A 39 4.48 -12.54 -10.40
CA SER A 39 4.69 -11.85 -11.68
C SER A 39 3.40 -11.21 -12.20
N ALA A 40 2.29 -11.97 -12.18
CA ALA A 40 0.99 -11.44 -12.56
C ALA A 40 0.51 -10.33 -11.62
N ALA A 41 0.75 -10.47 -10.31
CA ALA A 41 0.43 -9.46 -9.31
C ALA A 41 1.14 -8.13 -9.59
N THR A 42 2.43 -8.16 -9.91
CA THR A 42 3.20 -6.95 -10.25
C THR A 42 2.66 -6.29 -11.51
N VAL A 43 2.37 -7.07 -12.56
CA VAL A 43 1.78 -6.54 -13.82
C VAL A 43 0.40 -5.91 -13.56
N LEU A 44 -0.43 -6.53 -12.72
CA LEU A 44 -1.72 -5.97 -12.34
C LEU A 44 -1.57 -4.66 -11.56
N CYS A 45 -0.66 -4.59 -10.58
CA CYS A 45 -0.39 -3.36 -9.86
C CYS A 45 0.05 -2.24 -10.80
N SER A 46 0.99 -2.51 -11.72
CA SER A 46 1.44 -1.53 -12.72
C SER A 46 0.32 -1.07 -13.65
N SER A 47 -0.57 -1.98 -14.07
CA SER A 47 -1.71 -1.66 -14.94
C SER A 47 -2.77 -0.80 -14.24
N LEU A 48 -2.76 -0.74 -12.92
CA LEU A 48 -3.70 0.04 -12.11
C LEU A 48 -3.14 1.39 -11.65
N VAL A 49 -1.86 1.67 -11.91
CA VAL A 49 -1.27 2.99 -11.64
C VAL A 49 -1.95 4.02 -12.52
N ASP A 50 -2.34 5.12 -11.90
CA ASP A 50 -3.01 6.25 -12.55
C ASP A 50 -2.06 7.44 -12.49
N GLU A 51 -1.53 7.85 -13.65
CA GLU A 51 -0.51 8.91 -13.74
C GLU A 51 -1.09 10.30 -13.43
N ASP A 52 -2.41 10.47 -13.52
CA ASP A 52 -3.10 11.71 -13.13
C ASP A 52 -3.24 11.84 -11.59
N VAL A 53 -3.02 10.75 -10.86
CA VAL A 53 -3.05 10.75 -9.39
C VAL A 53 -1.65 11.13 -8.86
N PRO A 54 -1.57 12.07 -7.88
CA PRO A 54 -0.30 12.42 -7.26
C PRO A 54 0.43 11.19 -6.71
N GLU A 55 1.75 11.08 -6.88
CA GLU A 55 2.56 9.92 -6.46
C GLU A 55 2.27 9.46 -5.02
N GLN A 56 2.05 10.42 -4.12
CA GLN A 56 1.71 10.16 -2.71
C GLN A 56 0.35 9.48 -2.49
N HIS A 57 -0.51 9.38 -3.50
CA HIS A 57 -1.80 8.72 -3.43
C HIS A 57 -1.88 7.51 -4.36
N GLN A 58 -0.90 7.29 -5.23
CA GLN A 58 -0.93 6.22 -6.23
C GLN A 58 -1.01 4.84 -5.57
N ALA A 59 -0.19 4.54 -4.56
CA ALA A 59 -0.23 3.22 -3.92
C ALA A 59 -1.60 2.96 -3.23
N ALA A 60 -2.18 3.98 -2.61
CA ALA A 60 -3.50 3.87 -1.99
C ALA A 60 -4.60 3.66 -3.06
N ALA A 61 -4.51 4.35 -4.19
CA ALA A 61 -5.45 4.21 -5.30
C ALA A 61 -5.38 2.81 -5.93
N VAL A 62 -4.17 2.29 -6.19
CA VAL A 62 -3.94 0.93 -6.70
C VAL A 62 -4.52 -0.09 -5.72
N LEU A 63 -4.23 0.05 -4.43
CA LEU A 63 -4.75 -0.84 -3.39
C LEU A 63 -6.29 -0.82 -3.34
N SER A 64 -6.91 0.37 -3.44
CA SER A 64 -8.37 0.49 -3.48
C SER A 64 -8.99 -0.21 -4.68
N ARG A 65 -8.40 -0.06 -5.87
CA ARG A 65 -8.85 -0.75 -7.08
C ARG A 65 -8.70 -2.27 -6.96
N LEU A 66 -7.60 -2.75 -6.39
CA LEU A 66 -7.40 -4.19 -6.15
C LEU A 66 -8.43 -4.77 -5.18
N HIS A 67 -8.76 -4.06 -4.11
CA HIS A 67 -9.84 -4.48 -3.21
C HIS A 67 -11.18 -4.57 -3.94
N HIS A 68 -11.48 -3.61 -4.81
CA HIS A 68 -12.70 -3.65 -5.63
C HIS A 68 -12.73 -4.87 -6.56
N ILE A 69 -11.61 -5.21 -7.21
CA ILE A 69 -11.47 -6.41 -8.05
C ILE A 69 -11.66 -7.68 -7.21
N ALA A 70 -11.04 -7.75 -6.03
CA ALA A 70 -11.13 -8.90 -5.13
C ALA A 70 -12.57 -9.13 -4.63
N MET A 71 -13.28 -8.06 -4.29
CA MET A 71 -14.66 -8.13 -3.76
C MET A 71 -15.70 -8.44 -4.84
N ASN A 72 -15.49 -7.98 -6.07
CA ASN A 72 -16.41 -8.22 -7.19
C ASN A 72 -16.10 -9.51 -7.95
N ARG A 73 -15.19 -10.34 -7.44
CA ARG A 73 -14.87 -11.61 -8.08
C ARG A 73 -16.11 -12.52 -8.02
N PRO A 74 -16.59 -13.04 -9.17
CA PRO A 74 -17.74 -13.94 -9.16
C PRO A 74 -17.41 -15.17 -8.30
N LYS A 75 -18.25 -15.43 -7.30
CA LYS A 75 -18.18 -16.63 -6.48
C LYS A 75 -18.67 -17.79 -7.36
N HIS A 76 -17.72 -18.56 -7.88
CA HIS A 76 -18.00 -19.71 -8.72
C HIS A 76 -18.34 -20.94 -7.88
#